data_AF-A0A525C1M8-F1
#
_entry.id   AF-A0A525C1M8-F1
#
_cell.length_a   1.000
_cell.length_b   1.000
_cell.length_c   1.000
_cell.angle_alpha   90.00
_cell.angle_beta   90.00
_cell.angle_gamma   90.00
#
_symmetry.space_group_name_H-M   'P 1'
#
loop_
_entity.id
_entity.type
_entity.pdbx_description
1 polymer ?
#
loop_
_entity_poly.entity_id
_entity_poly.type
_entity_poly.pdbx_seq_one_letter_code
_entity_poly.pdbx_strand_id
1 'polypeptide(L)'
;HGLRDQVFVPGRKNPLDLKPGSEELLFLQRVRDTVHNFVIGRHRRARNKAALKGELLSLPGVGPKTARLLWDAFPSVAAMAEAPIEELIAIPGLGKRKAEALIQELKKLKG
;
A
#
# COMPACT_ATOMS: atom_id res chain seq x y z
N HIS A 1 28.40 10.33 -21.17
CA HIS A 1 27.22 11.19 -21.45
C HIS A 1 26.21 11.01 -20.33
N GLY A 2 26.12 11.96 -19.40
CA GLY A 2 25.16 11.92 -18.30
C GLY A 2 23.80 12.46 -18.76
N LEU A 3 22.72 11.72 -18.47
CA LEU A 3 21.35 12.16 -18.70
C LEU A 3 21.11 13.45 -17.89
N ARG A 4 21.11 14.60 -18.57
CA ARG A 4 20.75 15.89 -17.94
C ARG A 4 19.23 15.99 -17.91
N ASP A 5 18.67 16.27 -16.74
CA ASP A 5 17.26 16.55 -16.61
C ASP A 5 16.91 17.85 -17.34
N GLN A 6 15.94 17.78 -18.25
CA GLN A 6 15.47 18.91 -19.04
C GLN A 6 14.05 19.28 -18.62
N VAL A 7 13.81 20.58 -18.45
CA VAL A 7 12.50 21.11 -18.05
C VAL A 7 11.86 21.80 -19.24
N PHE A 8 10.64 21.37 -19.60
CA PHE A 8 9.86 21.93 -20.69
C PHE A 8 8.64 22.65 -20.14
N VAL A 9 8.30 23.78 -20.76
CA VAL A 9 7.14 24.60 -20.39
C VAL A 9 6.10 24.49 -21.51
N PRO A 10 4.80 24.36 -21.19
CA PRO A 10 3.75 24.34 -22.21
C PRO A 10 3.84 25.55 -23.15
N GLY A 11 3.72 25.31 -24.45
CA GLY A 11 3.82 26.36 -25.48
C GLY A 11 5.25 26.70 -25.94
N ARG A 12 6.28 26.08 -25.35
CA ARG A 12 7.69 26.27 -25.76
C ARG A 12 8.30 24.93 -26.18
N LYS A 13 8.93 24.89 -27.37
CA LYS A 13 9.64 23.70 -27.86
C LYS A 13 11.01 23.48 -27.20
N ASN A 14 11.69 24.57 -26.85
CA ASN A 14 13.03 24.49 -26.26
C ASN A 14 12.95 24.37 -24.73
N PRO A 15 13.80 23.53 -24.11
CA PRO A 15 13.86 23.40 -22.67
C PRO A 15 14.32 24.70 -22.01
N LEU A 16 13.98 24.89 -20.74
CA LEU A 16 14.57 25.95 -19.91
C LEU A 16 16.08 25.71 -19.79
N ASP A 17 16.86 26.77 -19.96
CA ASP A 17 18.32 26.72 -19.79
C ASP A 17 18.66 26.86 -18.30
N LEU A 18 18.39 25.79 -17.56
CA LEU A 18 18.71 25.71 -16.13
C LEU A 18 20.14 25.22 -15.97
N LYS A 19 20.95 25.96 -15.21
CA LYS A 19 22.32 25.55 -14.90
C LYS A 19 22.29 24.26 -14.06
N PRO A 20 23.16 23.27 -14.36
CA PRO A 20 23.32 22.11 -13.49
C PRO A 20 23.64 22.55 -12.06
N GLY A 21 22.92 22.00 -11.07
CA GLY A 21 23.10 22.33 -9.66
C GLY A 21 22.47 23.66 -9.20
N SER A 22 21.76 24.38 -10.09
CA SER A 22 20.95 25.54 -9.70
C SER A 22 19.81 25.15 -8.76
N GLU A 23 19.40 26.06 -7.88
CA GLU A 23 18.35 25.81 -6.88
C GLU A 23 17.01 25.46 -7.53
N GLU A 24 16.70 26.07 -8.67
CA GLU A 24 15.48 25.85 -9.43
C GLU A 24 15.42 24.43 -10.01
N LEU A 25 16.54 23.95 -10.56
CA LEU A 25 16.63 22.59 -11.09
C LEU A 25 16.53 21.55 -9.96
N LEU A 26 17.23 21.78 -8.85
CA LEU A 26 17.18 20.89 -7.67
C LEU A 26 15.77 20.84 -7.07
N PHE A 27 15.06 21.97 -7.02
CA PHE A 27 13.67 22.01 -6.57
C PHE A 27 12.76 21.15 -7.46
N LEU A 28 12.83 21.33 -8.78
CA LEU A 28 12.01 20.56 -9.72
C LEU A 28 12.33 19.06 -9.68
N GLN A 29 13.60 18.69 -9.53
CA GLN A 29 14.03 17.31 -9.32
C GLN A 29 13.40 16.72 -8.05
N ARG A 30 13.45 17.43 -6.92
CA ARG A 30 12.83 16.97 -5.65
C ARG A 30 11.32 16.79 -5.77
N VAL A 31 10.63 17.70 -6.45
CA VAL A 31 9.19 17.57 -6.71
C VAL A 31 8.91 16.32 -7.53
N ARG A 32 9.66 16.11 -8.63
CA ARG A 32 9.54 14.90 -9.46
C ARG A 32 9.77 13.64 -8.65
N ASP A 33 10.83 13.59 -7.84
CA ASP A 33 11.19 12.41 -7.06
C ASP A 33 10.12 12.12 -6.00
N THR A 34 9.55 13.15 -5.39
CA THR A 34 8.43 13.01 -4.44
C THR A 34 7.19 12.44 -5.11
N VAL A 35 6.83 12.96 -6.29
CA VAL A 35 5.69 12.43 -7.06
C VAL A 35 5.95 11.00 -7.50
N HIS A 36 7.15 10.69 -8.00
CA HIS A 36 7.52 9.34 -8.42
C HIS A 36 7.45 8.36 -7.25
N ASN A 37 8.01 8.72 -6.10
CA ASN A 37 7.94 7.95 -4.87
C ASN A 37 6.50 7.75 -4.39
N PHE A 38 5.66 8.80 -4.48
CA PHE A 38 4.26 8.73 -4.12
C PHE A 38 3.47 7.78 -5.03
N VAL A 39 3.66 7.89 -6.35
CA VAL A 39 2.99 7.05 -7.35
C VAL A 39 3.40 5.59 -7.20
N ILE A 40 4.70 5.30 -7.08
CA ILE A 40 5.21 3.93 -6.85
C ILE A 40 4.65 3.37 -5.54
N GLY A 41 4.72 4.14 -4.46
CA GLY A 41 4.23 3.73 -3.15
C GLY A 41 2.72 3.46 -3.18
N ARG A 42 1.94 4.26 -3.92
CA ARG A 42 0.49 4.05 -4.09
C ARG A 42 0.19 2.77 -4.87
N HIS A 43 0.86 2.54 -6.01
CA HIS A 43 0.65 1.30 -6.78
C HIS A 43 1.09 0.05 -6.03
N ARG A 44 2.20 0.11 -5.28
CA ARG A 44 2.65 -1.01 -4.43
C ARG A 44 1.61 -1.33 -3.35
N ARG A 45 1.07 -0.31 -2.67
CA ARG A 45 0.00 -0.49 -1.67
C ARG A 45 -1.28 -1.05 -2.28
N ALA A 46 -1.67 -0.58 -3.46
CA ALA A 46 -2.86 -1.09 -4.15
C ALA A 46 -2.71 -2.56 -4.57
N ARG A 47 -1.55 -2.95 -5.13
CA ARG A 47 -1.25 -4.36 -5.46
C ARG A 47 -1.23 -5.25 -4.24
N ASN A 48 -0.55 -4.85 -3.17
CA ASN A 48 -0.53 -5.61 -1.92
C ASN A 48 -1.94 -5.75 -1.35
N LYS A 49 -2.76 -4.69 -1.35
CA LYS A 49 -4.16 -4.78 -0.89
C LYS A 49 -4.99 -5.75 -1.73
N ALA A 50 -4.78 -5.81 -3.05
CA ALA A 50 -5.48 -6.75 -3.91
C ALA A 50 -5.06 -8.21 -3.66
N ALA A 51 -3.76 -8.48 -3.54
CA ALA A 51 -3.23 -9.81 -3.22
C ALA A 51 -3.74 -10.30 -1.86
N LEU A 52 -3.60 -9.47 -0.83
CA LEU A 52 -4.07 -9.77 0.53
C LEU A 52 -5.59 -9.99 0.60
N LYS A 53 -6.37 -9.29 -0.23
CA LYS A 53 -7.82 -9.49 -0.31
C LYS A 53 -8.17 -10.89 -0.85
N GLY A 54 -7.40 -11.39 -1.81
CA GLY A 54 -7.55 -12.75 -2.34
C GLY A 54 -7.15 -13.81 -1.31
N GLU A 55 -6.02 -13.62 -0.64
CA GLU A 55 -5.54 -14.53 0.41
C GLU A 55 -6.54 -14.64 1.57
N LEU A 56 -7.11 -13.52 2.04
CA LEU A 56 -8.09 -13.56 3.13
C LEU A 56 -9.38 -14.31 2.74
N LEU A 57 -9.81 -14.22 1.49
CA LEU A 57 -10.96 -14.96 0.96
C LEU A 57 -10.66 -16.45 0.75
N SER A 58 -9.39 -16.84 0.64
CA SER A 58 -8.98 -18.24 0.52
C SER A 58 -9.00 -18.99 1.85
N LEU A 59 -9.10 -18.28 2.98
CA LEU A 59 -9.08 -18.89 4.29
C LEU A 59 -10.37 -19.66 4.59
N PRO A 60 -10.27 -20.94 5.01
CA PRO A 60 -11.44 -21.75 5.31
C PRO A 60 -12.23 -21.16 6.48
N GLY A 61 -13.51 -20.89 6.26
CA GLY A 61 -14.40 -20.31 7.27
C GLY A 61 -14.46 -18.78 7.29
N VAL A 62 -13.73 -18.10 6.40
CA VAL A 62 -13.84 -16.65 6.17
C VAL A 62 -14.63 -16.39 4.88
N GLY A 63 -15.89 -16.01 5.03
CA GLY A 63 -16.74 -15.62 3.90
C GLY A 63 -16.51 -14.17 3.45
N PRO A 64 -17.05 -13.76 2.28
CA PRO A 64 -16.87 -12.41 1.74
C PRO A 64 -17.40 -11.30 2.65
N LYS A 65 -18.44 -11.58 3.45
CA LYS A 65 -18.97 -10.64 4.46
C LYS A 65 -17.97 -10.40 5.59
N THR A 66 -17.44 -11.49 6.16
CA THR A 66 -16.45 -11.43 7.25
C THR A 66 -15.14 -10.82 6.78
N ALA A 67 -14.67 -11.19 5.58
CA ALA A 67 -13.50 -10.58 4.97
C ALA A 67 -13.66 -9.06 4.82
N ARG A 68 -14.84 -8.58 4.42
CA ARG A 68 -15.10 -7.14 4.31
C ARG A 68 -15.06 -6.43 5.66
N LEU A 69 -15.68 -7.01 6.69
CA LEU A 69 -15.62 -6.46 8.05
C LEU A 69 -14.19 -6.39 8.60
N LEU A 70 -13.35 -7.41 8.32
CA LEU A 70 -11.93 -7.39 8.65
C LEU A 70 -11.20 -6.25 7.93
N TRP A 71 -11.44 -6.07 6.63
CA TRP A 71 -10.84 -4.97 5.85
C TRP A 71 -11.31 -3.57 6.26
N ASP A 72 -12.51 -3.47 6.81
CA ASP A 72 -13.06 -2.22 7.33
C ASP A 72 -12.49 -1.91 8.73
N ALA A 73 -12.22 -2.94 9.55
CA ALA A 73 -11.63 -2.80 10.88
C ALA A 73 -10.11 -2.58 10.85
N PHE A 74 -9.39 -3.21 9.92
CA PHE A 74 -7.93 -3.23 9.90
C PHE A 74 -7.33 -2.71 8.59
N PRO A 75 -6.25 -1.90 8.65
CA PRO A 75 -5.64 -1.30 7.46
C PRO A 75 -4.80 -2.28 6.62
N SER A 76 -4.40 -3.43 7.18
CA SER A 76 -3.58 -4.43 6.49
C SER A 76 -3.69 -5.81 7.15
N VAL A 77 -3.35 -6.88 6.42
CA VAL A 77 -3.27 -8.24 6.98
C VAL A 77 -2.22 -8.33 8.09
N ALA A 78 -1.10 -7.61 7.98
CA ALA A 78 -0.13 -7.52 9.06
C ALA A 78 -0.74 -6.91 10.33
N ALA A 79 -1.57 -5.87 10.20
CA ALA A 79 -2.29 -5.30 11.34
C ALA A 79 -3.33 -6.29 11.90
N MET A 80 -4.01 -7.07 11.06
CA MET A 80 -4.93 -8.14 11.50
C MET A 80 -4.19 -9.24 12.27
N ALA A 81 -2.96 -9.58 11.87
CA ALA A 81 -2.15 -10.62 12.51
C ALA A 81 -1.61 -10.22 13.89
N GLU A 82 -1.39 -8.91 14.10
CA GLU A 82 -0.93 -8.32 15.36
C GLU A 82 -2.08 -7.85 16.26
N ALA A 83 -3.32 -7.81 15.75
CA ALA A 83 -4.47 -7.37 16.51
C ALA A 83 -4.76 -8.30 17.70
N PRO A 84 -5.22 -7.75 18.83
CA PRO A 84 -5.67 -8.56 19.96
C PRO A 84 -6.88 -9.43 19.54
N ILE A 85 -6.96 -10.63 20.11
CA ILE A 85 -7.99 -11.60 19.72
C ILE A 85 -9.40 -11.08 20.03
N GLU A 86 -9.54 -10.24 21.04
CA GLU A 86 -10.78 -9.59 21.45
C GLU A 86 -11.36 -8.72 20.33
N GLU A 87 -10.52 -7.99 19.59
CA GLU A 87 -10.94 -7.17 18.45
C GLU A 87 -11.44 -8.03 17.29
N LEU A 88 -10.83 -9.21 17.07
CA LEU A 88 -11.26 -10.15 16.04
C LEU A 88 -12.58 -10.85 16.42
N ILE A 89 -12.77 -11.17 17.70
CA ILE A 89 -14.01 -11.79 18.20
C ILE A 89 -15.17 -10.77 18.18
N ALA A 90 -14.88 -9.48 18.32
CA ALA A 90 -15.89 -8.43 18.20
C ALA A 90 -16.50 -8.36 16.79
N ILE A 91 -15.85 -8.95 15.78
CA ILE A 91 -16.38 -8.98 14.41
C ILE A 91 -17.52 -10.00 14.30
N PRO A 92 -18.70 -9.57 13.80
CA PRO A 92 -19.82 -10.47 13.56
C PRO A 92 -19.47 -11.70 12.71
N GLY A 93 -19.69 -12.89 13.26
CA GLY A 93 -19.44 -14.17 12.59
C GLY A 93 -18.04 -14.79 12.84
N LEU A 94 -17.16 -14.06 13.55
CA LEU A 94 -15.89 -14.56 14.08
C LEU A 94 -16.07 -14.96 15.56
N GLY A 95 -16.43 -16.23 15.79
CA GLY A 95 -16.36 -16.80 17.14
C GLY A 95 -14.90 -17.03 17.57
N LYS A 96 -14.66 -17.22 18.88
CA LYS A 96 -13.32 -17.44 19.46
C LYS A 96 -12.46 -18.45 18.68
N ARG A 97 -13.00 -19.64 18.41
CA ARG A 97 -12.29 -20.69 17.65
C ARG A 97 -11.91 -20.28 16.22
N LYS A 98 -12.74 -19.47 15.56
CA LYS A 98 -12.45 -18.97 14.21
C LYS A 98 -11.42 -17.85 14.24
N ALA A 99 -11.48 -16.97 15.24
CA ALA A 99 -10.50 -15.91 15.43
C ALA A 99 -9.10 -16.48 15.72
N GLU A 100 -9.00 -17.52 16.57
CA GLU A 100 -7.75 -18.24 16.83
C GLU A 100 -7.16 -18.85 15.56
N ALA A 101 -7.99 -19.58 14.79
CA ALA A 101 -7.56 -20.18 13.53
C ALA A 101 -7.11 -19.11 12.51
N LEU A 102 -7.85 -18.00 12.43
CA LEU A 102 -7.53 -16.88 11.55
C LEU A 102 -6.16 -16.27 11.92
N ILE A 103 -5.89 -15.98 13.19
CA ILE A 103 -4.59 -15.43 13.62
C ILE A 103 -3.45 -16.37 13.22
N GLN A 104 -3.62 -17.68 13.39
CA GLN A 104 -2.59 -18.66 13.02
C GLN A 104 -2.30 -18.64 11.51
N GLU A 105 -3.33 -18.61 10.67
CA GLU A 105 -3.15 -18.52 9.23
C GLU A 105 -2.55 -17.17 8.79
N LEU A 106 -2.98 -16.06 9.40
CA LEU A 106 -2.42 -14.73 9.10
C LEU A 106 -0.95 -14.62 9.51
N LYS A 107 -0.54 -15.27 10.61
CA LYS A 107 0.87 -15.34 11.02
C LYS A 107 1.73 -16.12 10.03
N LYS A 108 1.19 -17.17 9.39
CA LYS A 108 1.89 -17.88 8.31
C LYS A 108 2.09 -17.00 7.08
N LEU A 109 1.12 -16.16 6.73
CA LEU A 109 1.21 -15.23 5.60
C LEU A 109 2.17 -14.05 5.83
N LYS A 110 2.52 -13.77 7.10
CA LYS A 110 3.49 -12.73 7.47
C LYS A 110 4.95 -13.20 7.32
N GLY A 111 5.20 -14.52 7.26
CA GLY A 111 6.51 -15.13 7.08
C GLY A 111 6.86 -15.35 5.62
#